data_AF-A0A0C5XEL7-F1
#
_entry.id   AF-A0A0C5XEL7-F1
#
_cell.length_a   1.000
_cell.length_b   1.000
_cell.length_c   1.000
_cell.angle_alpha   90.00
_cell.angle_beta   90.00
_cell.angle_gamma   90.00
#
_symmetry.space_group_name_H-M   'P 1'
#
loop_
_entity.id
_entity.type
_entity.pdbx_description
1 polymer ?
#
loop_
_entity_poly.entity_id
_entity_poly.type
_entity_poly.pdbx_seq_one_letter_code
_entity_poly.pdbx_strand_id
1 'polypeptide(L)' 'MADLKLPRIPDRTPVKFTISILPDLHQAIVEYAVLYSETYGKEEPVTELIPAMLEAFLEGDRVFAKRRNGLMSG' A
#
# COMPACT_ATOMS: atom_id res chain seq x y z
N MET A 1 24.54 0.77 -30.50
CA MET A 1 23.11 0.50 -30.22
C MET A 1 22.63 1.59 -29.29
N ALA A 2 21.60 2.35 -29.66
CA ALA A 2 21.14 3.46 -28.84
C ALA A 2 20.36 2.90 -27.64
N ASP A 3 20.93 3.02 -26.45
CA ASP A 3 20.21 2.73 -25.21
C ASP A 3 19.05 3.71 -25.06
N LEU A 4 17.84 3.17 -24.91
CA LEU A 4 16.63 3.94 -24.64
C LEU A 4 16.83 4.69 -23.32
N LYS A 5 16.69 6.02 -23.34
CA LYS A 5 16.74 6.87 -22.14
C LYS A 5 15.63 6.57 -21.14
N LEU A 6 14.57 5.87 -21.57
CA LEU A 6 13.52 5.39 -20.71
C LEU A 6 13.81 3.92 -20.38
N PRO A 7 14.22 3.60 -19.13
CA PRO A 7 14.33 2.22 -18.70
C PRO A 7 12.96 1.55 -18.77
N ARG A 8 12.95 0.22 -18.87
CA ARG A 8 11.72 -0.58 -18.86
C ARG A 8 10.86 -0.17 -17.66
N ILE A 9 9.62 0.22 -17.94
CA ILE A 9 8.65 0.58 -16.90
C ILE A 9 8.50 -0.64 -15.96
N PRO A 10 8.51 -0.44 -14.62
CA PRO A 10 8.33 -1.53 -13.67
C PRO A 10 7.02 -2.27 -13.98
N ASP A 11 6.98 -3.57 -13.70
CA ASP A 11 5.75 -4.34 -13.80
C ASP A 11 4.73 -3.75 -12.81
N ARG A 12 3.60 -3.28 -13.34
CA ARG A 12 2.50 -2.68 -12.56
C ARG A 12 1.31 -3.63 -12.49
N THR A 13 1.49 -4.90 -12.86
CA THR A 13 0.44 -5.91 -12.79
C THR A 13 0.02 -6.09 -11.33
N PRO A 14 -1.24 -5.77 -10.96
CA PRO A 14 -1.69 -5.94 -9.59
C PRO A 14 -1.65 -7.41 -9.18
N VAL A 15 -1.05 -7.71 -8.03
CA VAL A 15 -1.06 -9.05 -7.45
C VAL A 15 -2.29 -9.18 -6.56
N LYS A 16 -3.20 -10.10 -6.88
CA LYS A 16 -4.33 -10.42 -6.01
C LYS A 16 -3.87 -11.28 -4.85
N PHE A 17 -4.17 -10.85 -3.63
CA PHE A 17 -3.82 -11.56 -2.41
C PHE A 17 -5.09 -11.86 -1.60
N THR A 18 -5.34 -13.13 -1.30
CA THR A 18 -6.44 -13.55 -0.41
C THR A 18 -5.88 -13.77 0.98
N ILE A 19 -6.39 -13.05 1.97
CA ILE A 19 -5.95 -13.14 3.37
C ILE A 19 -7.12 -13.40 4.30
N SER A 20 -6.83 -14.07 5.41
CA SER A 20 -7.72 -14.13 6.56
C SER A 20 -7.24 -13.14 7.60
N ILE A 21 -8.14 -12.26 8.05
CA ILE A 21 -7.87 -11.31 9.14
C ILE A 21 -8.72 -11.66 10.35
N LEU A 22 -8.25 -11.28 11.53
CA LEU A 22 -9.01 -11.45 12.76
C LEU A 22 -10.21 -10.50 12.79
N PRO A 23 -11.31 -10.87 13.49
CA PRO A 23 -12.52 -10.04 13.58
C PRO A 23 -12.23 -8.61 14.07
N ASP A 24 -11.36 -8.48 15.07
CA ASP A 24 -11.00 -7.18 15.66
C ASP A 24 -10.33 -6.25 14.62
N LEU A 25 -9.46 -6.81 13.78
CA LEU A 25 -8.82 -6.05 12.70
C LEU A 25 -9.85 -5.66 11.62
N HIS A 26 -10.78 -6.55 11.29
CA HIS A 26 -11.85 -6.23 10.36
C HIS A 26 -12.71 -5.06 10.86
N GLN A 27 -13.09 -5.07 12.14
CA GLN A 27 -13.87 -3.99 12.76
C GLN A 27 -13.11 -2.66 12.71
N ALA A 28 -11.83 -2.66 13.11
CA ALA A 28 -11.00 -1.46 13.07
C ALA A 28 -10.87 -0.86 11.65
N ILE A 29 -10.78 -1.70 10.62
CA ILE A 29 -10.72 -1.25 9.22
C ILE A 29 -12.05 -0.63 8.78
N VAL A 30 -13.18 -1.22 9.16
CA VAL A 30 -14.51 -0.68 8.85
C VAL A 30 -14.73 0.67 9.54
N GLU A 31 -14.38 0.79 10.82
CA GLU A 31 -14.46 2.05 11.57
C GLU A 31 -13.58 3.13 10.92
N TYR A 32 -12.37 2.78 10.49
CA TYR A 32 -11.50 3.71 9.77
C TYR A 32 -12.12 4.14 8.44
N ALA A 33 -12.78 3.25 7.69
CA ALA A 33 -13.43 3.60 6.44
C ALA A 33 -14.57 4.62 6.63
N VAL A 34 -15.33 4.48 7.72
CA VAL A 34 -16.35 5.48 8.12
C VAL A 34 -15.70 6.82 8.44
N LEU A 35 -14.65 6.83 9.27
CA LEU A 35 -13.95 8.07 9.60
C LEU A 35 -13.34 8.74 8.35
N TYR A 36 -12.80 7.95 7.44
CA TYR A 36 -12.26 8.43 6.17
C TYR A 36 -13.35 9.11 5.32
N SER A 37 -14.54 8.49 5.22
CA SER A 37 -15.64 9.07 4.46
C SER A 37 -16.19 10.34 5.10
N GLU A 38 -16.27 10.40 6.43
CA GLU A 38 -16.63 11.61 7.18
C GLU A 38 -15.62 12.75 6.96
N THR A 39 -14.32 12.41 6.92
CA THR A 39 -13.23 13.39 6.78
C THR A 39 -13.14 13.96 5.37
N TYR A 40 -13.28 13.11 4.35
CA TYR A 40 -13.06 13.47 2.94
C TYR A 40 -14.36 13.59 2.13
N GLY A 41 -15.53 13.33 2.74
CA GLY A 41 -16.83 13.35 2.08
C GLY A 41 -16.99 12.27 1.01
N LYS A 42 -16.13 11.24 1.01
CA LYS A 42 -16.10 10.19 -0.01
C LYS A 42 -15.97 8.82 0.64
N GLU A 43 -16.97 7.97 0.42
CA GLU A 43 -16.87 6.55 0.74
C GLU A 43 -15.94 5.87 -0.26
N GLU A 44 -14.94 5.18 0.27
CA GLU A 44 -14.05 4.30 -0.49
C GLU A 44 -14.21 2.88 0.04
N PRO A 45 -14.27 1.86 -0.84
CA PRO A 45 -14.37 0.49 -0.40
C PRO A 45 -13.11 0.09 0.36
N VAL A 46 -13.29 -0.74 1.40
CA VAL A 46 -12.21 -1.27 2.22
C VAL A 46 -11.11 -1.95 1.38
N THR A 47 -11.47 -2.56 0.26
CA THR A 47 -10.53 -3.20 -0.67
C THR A 47 -9.56 -2.24 -1.36
N GLU A 48 -9.92 -0.96 -1.47
CA GLU A 48 -9.05 0.10 -2.01
C GLU A 48 -8.30 0.82 -0.88
N LEU A 49 -8.92 0.93 0.31
CA LEU A 49 -8.28 1.51 1.48
C LEU A 49 -7.13 0.63 2.01
N ILE A 50 -7.30 -0.70 2.03
CA ILE A 50 -6.28 -1.62 2.56
C ILE A 50 -4.91 -1.46 1.84
N PRO A 51 -4.82 -1.49 0.50
CA PRO A 51 -3.56 -1.23 -0.20
C PRO A 51 -2.93 0.11 0.19
N ALA A 52 -3.72 1.20 0.22
CA ALA A 52 -3.22 2.52 0.60
C ALA A 52 -2.72 2.58 2.05
N MET A 53 -3.41 1.93 2.99
CA MET A 53 -2.98 1.80 4.39
C MET A 53 -1.66 1.05 4.51
N LEU A 54 -1.50 -0.05 3.75
CA LEU A 54 -0.28 -0.85 3.76
C LEU A 54 0.90 -0.09 3.16
N GLU A 55 0.68 0.65 2.07
CA GLU A 55 1.69 1.53 1.48
C GLU A 55 2.14 2.60 2.49
N ALA A 56 1.20 3.32 3.09
CA ALA A 56 1.49 4.35 4.10
C ALA A 56 2.22 3.77 5.32
N PHE A 57 1.86 2.56 5.75
CA PHE A 57 2.54 1.85 6.83
C PHE A 57 4.01 1.53 6.47
N LEU A 58 4.25 0.98 5.29
CA LEU A 58 5.59 0.63 4.81
C LEU A 58 6.46 1.88 4.59
N GLU A 59 5.87 2.98 4.13
CA GLU A 59 6.57 4.27 3.99
C GLU A 59 6.90 4.89 5.35
N GLY A 60 6.01 4.74 6.34
CA GLY A 60 6.22 5.22 7.71
C GLY A 60 7.29 4.45 8.50
N ASP A 61 7.55 3.19 8.15
CA ASP A 61 8.58 2.37 8.81
C ASP A 61 10.00 2.76 8.34
N ARG A 62 10.65 3.64 9.12
CA ARG A 62 12.03 4.08 8.88
C ARG A 62 13.05 2.94 8.90
N VAL A 63 12.82 1.90 9.70
CA VAL A 63 13.74 0.75 9.79
C VAL A 63 13.63 -0.08 8.51
N PHE A 64 12.41 -0.30 8.04
CA PHE A 64 12.15 -0.93 6.75
C PHE A 64 12.75 -0.11 5.60
N ALA A 65 12.49 1.20 5.55
CA ALA A 65 13.00 2.08 4.50
C ALA A 65 14.54 2.05 4.40
N LYS A 66 15.25 2.09 5.54
CA LYS A 66 16.73 1.98 5.58
C LYS A 66 17.22 0.66 4.99
N ARG A 67 16.59 -0.46 5.35
CA ARG A 67 16.98 -1.78 4.83
C ARG A 67 16.64 -1.94 3.35
N ARG A 68 15.48 -1.44 2.90
CA ARG A 68 15.09 -1.47 1.49
C ARG A 68 16.09 -0.71 0.61
N ASN A 69 16.54 0.46 1.04
CA ASN A 69 17.53 1.24 0.29
C ASN A 69 18.91 0.55 0.26
N GLY A 70 19.31 -0.09 1.37
CA GLY A 70 20.54 -0.89 1.43
C GLY A 70 20.50 -2.13 0.52
N LEU A 71 19.33 -2.76 0.36
CA LEU A 71 19.11 -3.91 -0.54
C LEU A 71 19.06 -3.52 -2.02
N MET A 72 18.60 -2.31 -2.35
CA MET A 72 18.58 -1.81 -3.74
C MET A 72 19.91 -1.23 -4.22
N SER A 73 20.85 -1.00 -3.29
CA SER A 73 22.18 -0.44 -3.58
C SER A 73 23.31 -1.48 -3.59
N GLY A 74 22.97 -2.78 -3.60
CA GLY A 74 23.90 -3.91 -3.59
C GLY A 74 23.78 -4.79 -4.81
#